data_AF-A0A0C3LQ61-F1
#
_entry.id   AF-A0A0C3LQ61-F1
#
_cell.length_a   1.000
_cell.length_b   1.000
_cell.length_c   1.000
_cell.angle_alpha   90.00
_cell.angle_beta   90.00
_cell.angle_gamma   90.00
#
_symmetry.space_group_name_H-M   'P 1'
#
loop_
_entity.id
_entity.type
_entity.pdbx_description
1 polymer ?
#
loop_
_entity_poly.entity_id
_entity_poly.type
_entity_poly.pdbx_seq_one_letter_code
_entity_poly.pdbx_strand_id
1 'polypeptide(L)'
;MLDAEGMRELLRSYSDPITPARQKPTNDRQREWHGRLLTFLARPTPPVKLEDLANLPLLPTVGRDISISLDYANEDSVWWRSITEAGSLTTIILQLGIVSVDNLPGELLKMETIDLARILKLLARFEYELQRLHERVNQADWTNFVRYFKAWVQPSLLSHLSGTDFRMLTSLPLFEGRRGSENLPFVSSSQVLMMPSGVSLRDVARYLPNDTIFATPSTELMAILRRGNDQHRILSFGDLLGRLQIPEHLPEGTDAEFTTLLRLVTTYRIAPYHGRLVPDMNRVVRRADQMFDNRVELFSTAYENRPELFVHPNFRPLVEGQEIQAHRGMLAAVVPHFMTAFAGDFQESTVKAADGEHPEYRLPRDAGTSAFAIKAVVAGTSPHPHARQAKVNHFLVS
;
A
#
# COMPACT_ATOMS: atom_id res chain seq x y z
N MET A 1 -22.31 -57.24 -25.22
CA MET A 1 -21.55 -56.10 -24.64
C MET A 1 -22.57 -55.07 -24.21
N LEU A 2 -22.39 -54.45 -23.05
CA LEU A 2 -23.22 -53.32 -22.64
C LEU A 2 -22.69 -52.09 -23.37
N ASP A 3 -23.43 -51.58 -24.35
CA ASP A 3 -23.11 -50.34 -25.07
C ASP A 3 -23.74 -49.13 -24.35
N ALA A 4 -23.55 -47.93 -24.90
CA ALA A 4 -24.03 -46.69 -24.29
C ALA A 4 -25.56 -46.66 -24.13
N GLU A 5 -26.30 -47.16 -25.12
CA GLU A 5 -27.77 -47.20 -25.07
C GLU A 5 -28.25 -48.23 -24.05
N GLY A 6 -27.63 -49.42 -24.01
CA GLY A 6 -27.91 -50.44 -23.01
C GLY A 6 -27.61 -49.98 -21.58
N MET A 7 -26.54 -49.21 -21.38
CA MET A 7 -26.25 -48.59 -20.09
C MET A 7 -27.29 -47.53 -19.73
N ARG A 8 -27.70 -46.66 -20.67
CA ARG A 8 -28.75 -45.66 -20.44
C ARG A 8 -30.07 -46.32 -20.05
N GLU A 9 -30.46 -47.40 -20.71
CA GLU A 9 -31.68 -48.12 -20.38
C GLU A 9 -31.62 -48.77 -19.00
N LEU A 10 -30.46 -49.35 -18.65
CA LEU A 10 -30.23 -49.87 -17.31
C LEU A 10 -30.37 -48.79 -16.23
N LEU A 11 -29.78 -47.61 -16.45
CA LEU A 11 -29.86 -46.46 -15.54
C LEU A 11 -31.28 -45.89 -15.41
N ARG A 12 -32.09 -45.93 -16.48
CA ARG A 12 -33.51 -45.56 -16.45
C ARG A 12 -34.36 -46.56 -15.68
N SER A 13 -34.02 -47.84 -15.75
CA SER A 13 -34.76 -48.93 -15.09
C SER A 13 -34.48 -49.05 -13.59
N TYR A 14 -33.53 -48.28 -13.06
CA TYR A 14 -33.19 -48.27 -11.63
C TYR A 14 -34.34 -47.71 -10.78
N SER A 15 -34.42 -48.10 -9.51
CA SER A 15 -35.53 -47.76 -8.60
C SER A 15 -35.79 -46.26 -8.45
N ASP A 16 -34.77 -45.44 -8.69
CA ASP A 16 -34.92 -44.01 -8.96
C ASP A 16 -34.30 -43.70 -10.35
N PRO A 17 -35.13 -43.51 -11.40
CA PRO A 17 -34.67 -43.39 -12.77
C PRO A 17 -33.66 -42.25 -12.97
N ILE A 18 -32.52 -42.55 -13.58
CA ILE A 18 -31.54 -41.52 -13.96
C ILE A 18 -31.82 -41.12 -15.41
N THR A 19 -32.54 -40.02 -15.55
CA THR A 19 -32.87 -39.42 -16.84
C THR A 19 -31.98 -38.21 -17.13
N PRO A 20 -31.81 -37.81 -18.40
CA PRO A 20 -31.07 -36.60 -18.75
C PRO A 20 -31.57 -35.37 -18.00
N ALA A 21 -30.67 -34.72 -17.25
CA ALA A 21 -30.96 -33.52 -16.48
C ALA A 21 -29.64 -32.85 -16.08
N ARG A 22 -29.61 -31.51 -16.06
CA ARG A 22 -28.43 -30.76 -15.60
C ARG A 22 -28.08 -31.06 -14.14
N GLN A 23 -29.11 -31.16 -13.30
CA GLN A 23 -29.00 -31.40 -11.87
C GLN A 23 -30.18 -32.25 -11.38
N LYS A 24 -29.95 -33.09 -10.37
CA LYS A 24 -30.97 -33.89 -9.71
C LYS A 24 -30.68 -33.92 -8.20
N PRO A 25 -31.68 -33.75 -7.31
CA PRO A 25 -31.51 -34.00 -5.88
C PRO A 25 -31.02 -35.44 -5.65
N THR A 26 -30.11 -35.61 -4.69
CA THR A 26 -29.56 -36.92 -4.36
C THR A 26 -29.42 -37.11 -2.86
N ASN A 27 -29.76 -38.31 -2.37
CA ASN A 27 -29.50 -38.72 -1.00
C ASN A 27 -28.16 -39.47 -0.86
N ASP A 28 -27.76 -39.79 0.37
CA ASP A 28 -26.48 -40.47 0.66
C ASP A 28 -26.33 -41.82 -0.05
N ARG A 29 -27.42 -42.60 -0.11
CA ARG A 29 -27.42 -43.89 -0.79
C ARG A 29 -27.16 -43.74 -2.29
N GLN A 30 -27.75 -42.72 -2.91
CA GLN A 30 -27.54 -42.40 -4.33
C GLN A 30 -26.13 -41.87 -4.57
N ARG A 31 -25.63 -41.01 -3.68
CA ARG A 31 -24.27 -40.48 -3.75
C ARG A 31 -23.23 -41.62 -3.69
N GLU A 32 -23.40 -42.57 -2.77
CA GLU A 32 -22.53 -43.74 -2.66
C GLU A 32 -22.60 -44.61 -3.92
N TRP A 33 -23.80 -44.84 -4.43
CA TRP A 33 -24.00 -45.63 -5.65
C TRP A 33 -23.41 -44.94 -6.89
N HIS A 34 -23.59 -43.62 -7.05
CA HIS A 34 -22.92 -42.81 -8.09
C HIS A 34 -21.40 -42.95 -8.00
N GLY A 35 -20.82 -42.84 -6.79
CA GLY A 35 -19.38 -43.03 -6.59
C GLY A 35 -18.88 -44.41 -7.03
N ARG A 36 -19.63 -45.47 -6.74
CA ARG A 36 -19.32 -46.84 -7.19
C ARG A 36 -19.42 -46.98 -8.71
N LEU A 37 -20.45 -46.38 -9.33
CA LEU A 37 -20.62 -46.37 -10.78
C LEU A 37 -19.46 -45.63 -11.47
N LEU A 38 -19.09 -44.44 -11.00
CA LEU A 38 -17.96 -43.67 -11.53
C LEU A 38 -16.63 -44.43 -11.39
N THR A 39 -16.43 -45.11 -10.25
CA THR A 39 -15.25 -45.99 -10.05
C THR A 39 -15.23 -47.17 -11.02
N PHE A 40 -16.40 -47.73 -11.35
CA PHE A 40 -16.53 -48.78 -12.35
C PHE A 40 -16.21 -48.27 -13.77
N LEU A 41 -16.70 -47.08 -14.13
CA LEU A 41 -16.44 -46.42 -15.41
C LEU A 41 -14.98 -45.95 -15.57
N ALA A 42 -14.26 -45.75 -14.46
CA ALA A 42 -12.85 -45.37 -14.45
C ALA A 42 -11.86 -46.52 -14.71
N ARG A 43 -12.34 -47.76 -14.88
CA ARG A 43 -11.47 -48.92 -15.16
C ARG A 43 -10.79 -48.78 -16.53
N PRO A 44 -9.62 -49.40 -16.77
CA PRO A 44 -8.89 -49.26 -18.04
C PRO A 44 -9.66 -49.66 -19.30
N THR A 45 -10.62 -50.58 -19.17
CA THR A 45 -11.48 -51.06 -20.25
C THR A 45 -12.95 -50.97 -19.81
N PRO A 46 -13.52 -49.75 -19.72
CA PRO A 46 -14.90 -49.60 -19.29
C PRO A 46 -15.83 -50.01 -20.43
N PRO A 47 -17.03 -50.56 -20.14
CA PRO A 47 -17.97 -50.96 -21.18
C PRO A 47 -18.53 -49.75 -21.96
N VAL A 48 -18.56 -48.57 -21.33
CA VAL A 48 -19.07 -47.30 -21.86
C VAL A 48 -18.19 -46.18 -21.32
N LYS A 49 -17.95 -45.13 -22.11
CA LYS A 49 -17.19 -43.97 -21.65
C LYS A 49 -18.08 -42.99 -20.89
N LEU A 50 -17.52 -42.20 -19.99
CA LEU A 50 -18.32 -41.24 -19.21
C LEU A 50 -18.94 -40.16 -20.11
N GLU A 51 -18.27 -39.78 -21.18
CA GLU A 51 -18.74 -38.81 -22.17
C GLU A 51 -20.01 -39.30 -22.88
N ASP A 52 -20.18 -40.61 -23.05
CA ASP A 52 -21.40 -41.20 -23.63
C ASP A 52 -22.62 -41.04 -22.71
N LEU A 53 -22.38 -40.71 -21.43
CA LEU A 53 -23.39 -40.48 -20.39
C LEU A 53 -23.40 -39.01 -19.92
N ALA A 54 -22.81 -38.10 -20.69
CA ALA A 54 -22.50 -36.75 -20.21
C ALA A 54 -23.71 -35.92 -19.77
N ASN A 55 -24.89 -36.19 -20.32
CA ASN A 55 -26.14 -35.51 -19.99
C ASN A 55 -26.89 -36.08 -18.77
N LEU A 56 -26.39 -37.15 -18.16
CA LEU A 56 -27.00 -37.79 -16.98
C LEU A 56 -26.40 -37.21 -15.68
N PRO A 57 -27.21 -36.92 -14.65
CA PRO A 57 -26.76 -36.30 -13.41
C PRO A 57 -26.03 -37.28 -12.48
N LEU A 58 -24.84 -37.72 -12.88
CA LEU A 58 -24.06 -38.77 -12.22
C LEU A 58 -22.97 -38.22 -11.29
N LEU A 59 -22.62 -36.94 -11.38
CA LEU A 59 -21.51 -36.35 -10.64
C LEU A 59 -22.01 -35.80 -9.29
N PRO A 60 -21.70 -36.44 -8.15
CA PRO A 60 -22.11 -35.91 -6.86
C PRO A 60 -21.42 -34.58 -6.57
N THR A 61 -22.18 -33.63 -6.05
CA THR A 61 -21.63 -32.32 -5.64
C THR A 61 -21.17 -32.32 -4.19
N VAL A 62 -20.20 -31.47 -3.90
CA VAL A 62 -19.63 -31.32 -2.55
C VAL A 62 -20.46 -30.35 -1.74
N GLY A 63 -20.78 -30.75 -0.49
CA GLY A 63 -21.51 -29.91 0.45
C GLY A 63 -22.99 -29.68 0.09
N ARG A 64 -23.53 -30.42 -0.88
CA ARG A 64 -24.93 -30.32 -1.32
C ARG A 64 -25.51 -31.67 -1.67
N ASP A 65 -26.81 -31.81 -1.44
CA ASP A 65 -27.59 -33.02 -1.75
C ASP A 65 -28.11 -33.00 -3.19
N ILE A 66 -27.21 -32.74 -4.13
CA ILE A 66 -27.48 -32.77 -5.57
C ILE A 66 -26.36 -33.50 -6.32
N SER A 67 -26.70 -34.11 -7.45
CA SER A 67 -25.76 -34.57 -8.46
C SER A 67 -25.99 -33.83 -9.78
N ILE A 68 -24.93 -33.65 -10.56
CA ILE A 68 -24.95 -32.90 -11.82
C ILE A 68 -24.45 -33.72 -13.00
N SER A 69 -24.86 -33.30 -14.20
CA SER A 69 -24.38 -33.89 -15.46
C SER A 69 -22.95 -33.46 -15.78
N LEU A 70 -22.19 -34.28 -16.49
CA LEU A 70 -20.87 -33.88 -17.00
C LEU A 70 -20.96 -32.68 -17.94
N ASP A 71 -22.01 -32.59 -18.76
CA ASP A 71 -22.25 -31.43 -19.63
C ASP A 71 -22.32 -30.13 -18.82
N TYR A 72 -23.07 -30.14 -17.71
CA TYR A 72 -23.16 -29.00 -16.80
C TYR A 72 -21.85 -28.77 -16.03
N ALA A 73 -21.15 -29.83 -15.63
CA ALA A 73 -19.88 -29.71 -14.92
C ALA A 73 -18.75 -29.12 -15.79
N ASN A 74 -18.87 -29.20 -17.12
CA ASN A 74 -17.95 -28.58 -18.06
C ASN A 74 -18.24 -27.09 -18.30
N GLU A 75 -19.32 -26.53 -17.74
CA GLU A 75 -19.55 -25.08 -17.76
C GLU A 75 -18.61 -24.35 -16.80
N ASP A 76 -18.22 -23.11 -17.12
CA ASP A 76 -17.38 -22.24 -16.27
C ASP A 76 -18.00 -21.89 -14.89
N SER A 77 -19.25 -22.32 -14.67
CA SER A 77 -20.01 -22.11 -13.43
C SER A 77 -19.76 -23.17 -12.35
N VAL A 78 -19.08 -24.27 -12.71
CA VAL A 78 -18.80 -25.41 -11.82
C VAL A 78 -17.31 -25.49 -11.50
N TRP A 79 -17.02 -25.70 -10.22
CA TRP A 79 -15.66 -25.88 -9.73
C TRP A 79 -15.28 -27.35 -9.62
N TRP A 80 -14.21 -27.75 -10.30
CA TRP A 80 -13.61 -29.07 -10.11
C TRP A 80 -12.50 -28.98 -9.06
N ARG A 81 -12.73 -29.60 -7.91
CA ARG A 81 -11.80 -29.58 -6.78
C ARG A 81 -10.61 -30.49 -7.04
N SER A 82 -9.40 -29.95 -6.91
CA SER A 82 -8.21 -30.80 -6.88
C SER A 82 -8.07 -31.51 -5.54
N ILE A 83 -7.53 -32.73 -5.55
CA ILE A 83 -7.11 -33.45 -4.33
C ILE A 83 -6.04 -32.67 -3.53
N THR A 84 -5.29 -31.78 -4.18
CA THR A 84 -4.27 -30.93 -3.55
C THR A 84 -4.77 -29.51 -3.28
N GLU A 85 -6.06 -29.25 -3.47
CA GLU A 85 -6.64 -27.94 -3.25
C GLU A 85 -6.58 -27.53 -1.77
N ALA A 86 -6.30 -26.26 -1.50
CA ALA A 86 -6.39 -25.74 -0.14
C ALA A 86 -7.84 -25.72 0.34
N GLY A 87 -8.09 -26.24 1.54
CA GLY A 87 -9.43 -26.25 2.14
C GLY A 87 -10.07 -24.86 2.22
N SER A 88 -9.29 -23.79 2.37
CA SER A 88 -9.80 -22.40 2.36
C SER A 88 -10.45 -22.01 1.04
N LEU A 89 -9.96 -22.53 -0.10
CA LEU A 89 -10.59 -22.31 -1.40
C LEU A 89 -11.93 -23.02 -1.48
N THR A 90 -11.97 -24.32 -1.15
CA THR A 90 -13.21 -25.10 -1.12
C THR A 90 -14.27 -24.41 -0.25
N THR A 91 -13.90 -23.98 0.97
CA THR A 91 -14.82 -23.33 1.90
C THR A 91 -15.44 -22.06 1.30
N ILE A 92 -14.63 -21.18 0.72
CA ILE A 92 -15.13 -19.95 0.09
C ILE A 92 -16.02 -20.26 -1.10
N ILE A 93 -15.63 -21.20 -1.96
CA ILE A 93 -16.42 -21.60 -3.12
C ILE A 93 -17.81 -22.08 -2.69
N LEU A 94 -17.90 -22.90 -1.64
CA LEU A 94 -19.18 -23.39 -1.12
C LEU A 94 -20.04 -22.27 -0.51
N GLN A 95 -19.45 -21.36 0.28
CA GLN A 95 -20.17 -20.22 0.87
C GLN A 95 -20.69 -19.24 -0.17
N LEU A 96 -19.94 -19.03 -1.26
CA LEU A 96 -20.36 -18.25 -2.43
C LEU A 96 -21.43 -18.95 -3.28
N GLY A 97 -21.85 -20.13 -2.86
CA GLY A 97 -22.88 -20.88 -3.53
C GLY A 97 -22.44 -21.45 -4.88
N ILE A 98 -21.15 -21.60 -5.13
CA ILE A 98 -20.62 -22.25 -6.33
C ILE A 98 -20.85 -23.76 -6.21
N VAL A 99 -21.23 -24.40 -7.32
CA VAL A 99 -21.36 -25.86 -7.38
C VAL A 99 -19.96 -26.44 -7.53
N SER A 100 -19.60 -27.36 -6.63
CA SER A 100 -18.29 -28.01 -6.63
C SER A 100 -18.44 -29.50 -6.82
N VAL A 101 -17.55 -30.09 -7.61
CA VAL A 101 -17.46 -31.55 -7.83
C VAL A 101 -16.04 -32.00 -7.50
N ASP A 102 -15.92 -33.18 -6.89
CA ASP A 102 -14.62 -33.80 -6.63
C ASP A 102 -14.02 -34.38 -7.90
N ASN A 103 -12.71 -34.54 -7.91
CA ASN A 103 -12.03 -35.25 -9.01
C ASN A 103 -12.62 -36.63 -9.25
N LEU A 104 -12.81 -36.95 -10.53
CA LEU A 104 -13.21 -38.28 -10.95
C LEU A 104 -12.11 -39.31 -10.66
N PRO A 105 -12.47 -40.56 -10.33
CA PRO A 105 -11.51 -41.65 -10.25
C PRO A 105 -10.87 -41.92 -11.62
N GLY A 106 -9.57 -42.21 -11.64
CA GLY A 106 -8.81 -42.41 -12.88
C GLY A 106 -8.63 -41.11 -13.67
N GLU A 107 -7.67 -41.07 -14.59
CA GLU A 107 -7.36 -39.88 -15.43
C GLU A 107 -8.48 -39.49 -16.42
N LEU A 108 -9.74 -39.79 -16.10
CA LEU A 108 -10.93 -39.55 -16.93
C LEU A 108 -11.10 -38.07 -17.32
N LEU A 109 -10.51 -37.14 -16.56
CA LEU A 109 -10.38 -35.74 -16.95
C LEU A 109 -8.92 -35.31 -16.76
N LYS A 110 -8.27 -34.92 -17.86
CA LYS A 110 -7.00 -34.18 -17.80
C LYS A 110 -7.25 -32.91 -17.01
N MET A 111 -6.78 -32.89 -15.77
CA MET A 111 -6.90 -31.71 -14.94
C MET A 111 -6.04 -30.59 -15.52
N GLU A 112 -6.68 -29.50 -15.92
CA GLU A 112 -5.98 -28.23 -15.95
C GLU A 112 -5.54 -27.92 -14.52
N THR A 113 -4.24 -27.68 -14.34
CA THR A 113 -3.68 -27.21 -13.08
C THR A 113 -4.51 -26.05 -12.58
N ILE A 114 -4.86 -26.04 -11.29
CA ILE A 114 -5.55 -24.90 -10.72
C ILE A 114 -4.68 -23.66 -11.00
N ASP A 115 -5.22 -22.76 -11.82
CA ASP A 115 -4.55 -21.53 -12.18
C ASP A 115 -5.38 -20.32 -11.75
N LEU A 116 -4.69 -19.18 -11.70
CA LEU A 116 -5.26 -17.91 -11.30
C LEU A 116 -6.42 -17.49 -12.22
N ALA A 117 -6.31 -17.75 -13.52
CA ALA A 117 -7.31 -17.37 -14.51
C ALA A 117 -8.64 -18.09 -14.27
N ARG A 118 -8.60 -19.39 -13.93
CA ARG A 118 -9.79 -20.19 -13.67
C ARG A 118 -10.56 -19.70 -12.45
N ILE A 119 -9.88 -19.38 -11.34
CA ILE A 119 -10.55 -18.80 -10.17
C ILE A 119 -11.14 -17.43 -10.52
N LEU A 120 -10.42 -16.60 -11.27
CA LEU A 120 -10.92 -15.28 -11.66
C LEU A 120 -12.19 -15.39 -12.50
N LYS A 121 -12.24 -16.29 -13.49
CA LYS A 121 -13.45 -16.57 -14.28
C LYS A 121 -14.60 -17.07 -13.41
N LEU A 122 -14.32 -17.92 -12.44
CA LEU A 122 -15.35 -18.41 -11.51
C LEU A 122 -15.93 -17.27 -10.66
N LEU A 123 -15.07 -16.38 -10.16
CA LEU A 123 -15.50 -15.21 -9.38
C LEU A 123 -16.13 -14.12 -10.24
N ALA A 124 -15.83 -14.08 -11.54
CA ALA A 124 -16.38 -13.14 -12.51
C ALA A 124 -17.92 -13.14 -12.51
N ARG A 125 -18.55 -14.28 -12.23
CA ARG A 125 -20.01 -14.42 -12.17
C ARG A 125 -20.70 -13.48 -11.18
N PHE A 126 -19.94 -12.91 -10.24
CA PHE A 126 -20.45 -11.95 -9.27
C PHE A 126 -20.29 -10.49 -9.73
N GLU A 127 -19.88 -10.23 -10.98
CA GLU A 127 -19.66 -8.94 -11.66
C GLU A 127 -19.79 -7.69 -10.77
N TYR A 128 -21.02 -7.22 -10.52
CA TYR A 128 -21.33 -5.96 -9.82
C TYR A 128 -21.04 -5.97 -8.32
N GLU A 129 -20.81 -7.14 -7.72
CA GLU A 129 -20.58 -7.33 -6.30
C GLU A 129 -19.15 -7.82 -5.99
N LEU A 130 -18.26 -7.86 -6.98
CA LEU A 130 -16.92 -8.41 -6.81
C LEU A 130 -16.14 -7.72 -5.67
N GLN A 131 -16.32 -6.40 -5.50
CA GLN A 131 -15.70 -5.62 -4.41
C GLN A 131 -16.26 -5.95 -3.02
N ARG A 132 -17.49 -6.45 -2.96
CA ARG A 132 -18.21 -6.83 -1.72
C ARG A 132 -18.31 -8.33 -1.54
N LEU A 133 -17.59 -9.11 -2.34
CA LEU A 133 -17.64 -10.57 -2.30
C LEU A 133 -17.30 -11.11 -0.91
N HIS A 134 -16.40 -10.42 -0.19
CA HIS A 134 -16.01 -10.74 1.17
C HIS A 134 -17.15 -10.61 2.20
N GLU A 135 -18.20 -9.84 1.93
CA GLU A 135 -19.37 -9.66 2.81
C GLU A 135 -20.32 -10.86 2.76
N ARG A 136 -20.22 -11.69 1.70
CA ARG A 136 -21.06 -12.88 1.49
C ARG A 136 -20.51 -14.14 2.18
N VAL A 137 -19.35 -14.04 2.81
CA VAL A 137 -18.61 -15.16 3.39
C VAL A 137 -18.14 -14.81 4.80
N ASN A 138 -17.77 -15.83 5.57
CA ASN A 138 -17.17 -15.60 6.88
C ASN A 138 -15.81 -14.89 6.74
N GLN A 139 -15.59 -13.86 7.54
CA GLN A 139 -14.36 -13.06 7.51
C GLN A 139 -13.08 -13.87 7.74
N ALA A 140 -13.10 -14.86 8.65
CA ALA A 140 -11.94 -15.70 8.93
C ALA A 140 -11.58 -16.58 7.71
N ASP A 141 -12.61 -17.13 7.06
CA ASP A 141 -12.44 -17.93 5.84
C ASP A 141 -11.93 -17.07 4.68
N TRP A 142 -12.46 -15.85 4.52
CA TRP A 142 -11.98 -14.92 3.49
C TRP A 142 -10.52 -14.54 3.72
N THR A 143 -10.13 -14.29 4.97
CA THR A 143 -8.72 -14.01 5.33
C THR A 143 -7.81 -15.17 4.94
N ASN A 144 -8.22 -16.41 5.20
CA ASN A 144 -7.44 -17.61 4.83
C ASN A 144 -7.39 -17.81 3.31
N PHE A 145 -8.49 -17.55 2.61
CA PHE A 145 -8.53 -17.57 1.15
C PHE A 145 -7.62 -16.51 0.54
N VAL A 146 -7.69 -15.25 0.99
CA VAL A 146 -6.83 -14.16 0.51
C VAL A 146 -5.35 -14.50 0.69
N ARG A 147 -4.97 -15.07 1.85
CA ARG A 147 -3.59 -15.50 2.12
C ARG A 147 -3.12 -16.54 1.10
N TYR A 148 -3.96 -17.54 0.82
CA TYR A 148 -3.68 -18.56 -0.18
C TYR A 148 -3.62 -17.97 -1.60
N PHE A 149 -4.62 -17.18 -1.98
CA PHE A 149 -4.77 -16.58 -3.29
C PHE A 149 -3.61 -15.63 -3.64
N LYS A 150 -3.12 -14.85 -2.65
CA LYS A 150 -1.95 -13.97 -2.81
C LYS A 150 -0.69 -14.70 -3.24
N ALA A 151 -0.52 -15.98 -2.85
CA ALA A 151 0.64 -16.77 -3.28
C ALA A 151 0.71 -16.93 -4.81
N TRP A 152 -0.42 -16.81 -5.52
CA TRP A 152 -0.51 -16.89 -6.97
C TRP A 152 -0.40 -15.54 -7.68
N VAL A 153 -0.41 -14.44 -6.94
CA VAL A 153 -0.23 -13.09 -7.48
C VAL A 153 1.27 -12.83 -7.67
N GLN A 154 1.87 -13.57 -8.61
CA GLN A 154 3.29 -13.49 -8.95
C GLN A 154 3.48 -12.89 -10.35
N PRO A 155 4.56 -12.14 -10.62
CA PRO A 155 4.78 -11.50 -11.92
C PRO A 155 4.68 -12.44 -13.12
N SER A 156 5.17 -13.67 -13.00
CA SER A 156 5.08 -14.71 -14.05
C SER A 156 3.62 -15.05 -14.38
N LEU A 157 2.81 -15.37 -13.36
CA LEU A 157 1.40 -15.72 -13.52
C LEU A 157 0.55 -14.54 -14.02
N LEU A 158 0.83 -13.32 -13.53
CA LEU A 158 0.15 -12.10 -13.98
C LEU A 158 0.42 -11.75 -15.43
N SER A 159 1.56 -12.16 -15.98
CA SER A 159 1.90 -11.91 -17.39
C SER A 159 1.01 -12.71 -18.35
N HIS A 160 0.51 -13.87 -17.92
CA HIS A 160 -0.34 -14.76 -18.70
C HIS A 160 -1.84 -14.42 -18.62
N LEU A 161 -2.25 -13.55 -17.70
CA LEU A 161 -3.65 -13.15 -17.59
C LEU A 161 -4.09 -12.31 -18.78
N SER A 162 -5.31 -12.58 -19.26
CA SER A 162 -5.98 -11.69 -20.21
C SER A 162 -6.28 -10.34 -19.57
N GLY A 163 -6.53 -9.30 -20.38
CA GLY A 163 -6.90 -7.98 -19.87
C GLY A 163 -8.20 -7.99 -19.06
N THR A 164 -9.12 -8.90 -19.38
CA THR A 164 -10.39 -9.07 -18.63
C THR A 164 -10.14 -9.73 -17.27
N ASP A 165 -9.39 -10.83 -17.23
CA ASP A 165 -9.05 -11.51 -15.98
C ASP A 165 -8.24 -10.59 -15.05
N PHE A 166 -7.30 -9.83 -15.61
CA PHE A 166 -6.51 -8.88 -14.84
C PHE A 166 -7.37 -7.76 -14.24
N ARG A 167 -8.38 -7.24 -14.96
CA ARG A 167 -9.33 -6.26 -14.41
C ARG A 167 -10.16 -6.85 -13.26
N MET A 168 -10.59 -8.10 -13.38
CA MET A 168 -11.29 -8.81 -12.30
C MET A 168 -10.39 -8.93 -11.07
N LEU A 169 -9.13 -9.35 -11.26
CA LEU A 169 -8.14 -9.39 -10.18
C LEU A 169 -8.01 -8.05 -9.47
N THR A 170 -7.94 -6.94 -10.22
CA THR A 170 -7.77 -5.61 -9.63
C THR A 170 -8.98 -5.13 -8.82
N SER A 171 -10.14 -5.73 -9.08
CA SER A 171 -11.42 -5.40 -8.43
C SER A 171 -11.69 -6.26 -7.20
N LEU A 172 -10.94 -7.35 -6.98
CA LEU A 172 -11.11 -8.23 -5.83
C LEU A 172 -10.63 -7.57 -4.52
N PRO A 173 -11.38 -7.69 -3.42
CA PRO A 173 -11.03 -7.10 -2.12
C PRO A 173 -9.99 -7.99 -1.40
N LEU A 174 -8.73 -7.86 -1.79
CA LEU A 174 -7.62 -8.71 -1.34
C LEU A 174 -6.67 -8.02 -0.37
N PHE A 175 -6.69 -6.70 -0.29
CA PHE A 175 -5.68 -5.93 0.45
C PHE A 175 -6.29 -5.31 1.69
N GLU A 176 -5.46 -5.12 2.72
CA GLU A 176 -5.82 -4.27 3.84
C GLU A 176 -5.53 -2.83 3.48
N GLY A 177 -6.44 -1.93 3.83
CA GLY A 177 -6.34 -0.51 3.56
C GLY A 177 -6.67 0.33 4.78
N ARG A 178 -6.29 1.61 4.73
CA ARG A 178 -6.70 2.62 5.69
C ARG A 178 -7.18 3.88 5.00
N ARG A 179 -8.20 4.49 5.59
CA ARG A 179 -8.75 5.79 5.20
C ARG A 179 -8.72 6.67 6.45
N GLY A 180 -7.75 7.58 6.52
CA GLY A 180 -7.41 8.20 7.81
C GLY A 180 -7.12 7.15 8.89
N SER A 181 -7.84 7.26 10.01
CA SER A 181 -7.77 6.29 11.12
C SER A 181 -8.64 5.05 10.94
N GLU A 182 -9.54 5.03 9.95
CA GLU A 182 -10.43 3.90 9.66
C GLU A 182 -9.63 2.75 9.05
N ASN A 183 -9.78 1.55 9.61
CA ASN A 183 -9.16 0.34 9.09
C ASN A 183 -10.15 -0.41 8.20
N LEU A 184 -9.74 -0.65 6.95
CA LEU A 184 -10.54 -1.36 5.96
C LEU A 184 -9.89 -2.74 5.74
N PRO A 185 -10.48 -3.84 6.25
CA PRO A 185 -9.83 -5.15 6.25
C PRO A 185 -9.66 -5.71 4.84
N PHE A 186 -10.57 -5.37 3.92
CA PHE A 186 -10.53 -5.85 2.54
C PHE A 186 -10.90 -4.72 1.57
N VAL A 187 -9.93 -4.36 0.73
CA VAL A 187 -10.05 -3.33 -0.31
C VAL A 187 -9.43 -3.84 -1.60
N SER A 188 -9.95 -3.32 -2.72
CA SER A 188 -9.47 -3.71 -4.04
C SER A 188 -8.16 -3.01 -4.39
N SER A 189 -7.29 -3.66 -5.15
CA SER A 189 -6.06 -3.02 -5.62
C SER A 189 -6.34 -1.92 -6.63
N SER A 190 -7.56 -1.76 -7.15
CA SER A 190 -7.99 -0.61 -7.96
C SER A 190 -8.26 0.68 -7.17
N GLN A 191 -8.42 0.59 -5.84
CA GLN A 191 -8.83 1.71 -4.97
C GLN A 191 -7.72 2.27 -4.07
N VAL A 192 -6.59 1.55 -3.94
CA VAL A 192 -5.54 1.89 -2.96
C VAL A 192 -4.36 2.67 -3.54
N LEU A 193 -3.72 3.50 -2.75
CA LEU A 193 -2.35 3.94 -2.97
C LEU A 193 -1.42 3.09 -2.10
N MET A 194 -0.40 2.50 -2.70
CA MET A 194 0.57 1.70 -1.96
C MET A 194 1.58 2.63 -1.30
N MET A 195 1.74 2.47 0.01
CA MET A 195 2.70 3.24 0.81
C MET A 195 4.15 2.93 0.40
N PRO A 196 5.09 3.87 0.60
CA PRO A 196 6.51 3.60 0.40
C PRO A 196 7.00 2.48 1.32
N SER A 197 7.97 1.70 0.85
CA SER A 197 8.61 0.66 1.67
C SER A 197 9.21 1.25 2.95
N GLY A 198 8.96 0.59 4.08
CA GLY A 198 9.47 1.00 5.39
C GLY A 198 8.65 2.09 6.10
N VAL A 199 7.55 2.57 5.50
CA VAL A 199 6.57 3.42 6.17
C VAL A 199 5.45 2.54 6.74
N SER A 200 5.27 2.60 8.06
CA SER A 200 4.14 1.95 8.75
C SER A 200 2.86 2.76 8.54
N LEU A 201 1.83 2.13 7.99
CA LEU A 201 0.50 2.72 7.86
C LEU A 201 -0.07 3.20 9.19
N ARG A 202 0.21 2.46 10.28
CA ARG A 202 -0.27 2.78 11.63
C ARG A 202 0.31 4.10 12.13
N ASP A 203 1.56 4.37 11.78
CA ASP A 203 2.34 5.49 12.33
C ASP A 203 1.90 6.83 11.72
N VAL A 204 1.35 6.80 10.52
CA VAL A 204 0.89 8.00 9.78
C VAL A 204 -0.62 8.10 9.67
N ALA A 205 -1.39 7.11 10.16
CA ALA A 205 -2.83 6.99 9.94
C ALA A 205 -3.63 8.25 10.28
N ARG A 206 -3.31 8.92 11.39
CA ARG A 206 -4.00 10.13 11.85
C ARG A 206 -3.82 11.32 10.89
N TYR A 207 -2.78 11.32 10.07
CA TYR A 207 -2.47 12.37 9.11
C TYR A 207 -2.83 11.98 7.68
N LEU A 208 -3.37 10.77 7.45
CA LEU A 208 -3.83 10.38 6.13
C LEU A 208 -5.19 11.05 5.83
N PRO A 209 -5.42 11.48 4.57
CA PRO A 209 -6.70 12.05 4.19
C PRO A 209 -7.82 11.00 4.23
N ASN A 210 -9.04 11.45 4.52
CA ASN A 210 -10.22 10.60 4.67
C ASN A 210 -10.91 10.25 3.34
N ASP A 211 -10.44 10.75 2.20
CA ASP A 211 -10.99 10.46 0.88
C ASP A 211 -10.21 9.39 0.11
N THR A 212 -9.00 9.07 0.58
CA THR A 212 -8.04 8.20 -0.12
C THR A 212 -7.76 6.96 0.71
N ILE A 213 -7.67 5.80 0.07
CA ILE A 213 -7.32 4.55 0.73
C ILE A 213 -5.84 4.27 0.52
N PHE A 214 -5.12 4.00 1.60
CA PHE A 214 -3.71 3.65 1.57
C PHE A 214 -3.52 2.20 2.00
N ALA A 215 -2.61 1.48 1.34
CA ALA A 215 -2.29 0.10 1.67
C ALA A 215 -0.80 -0.05 2.02
N THR A 216 -0.49 -0.95 2.95
CA THR A 216 0.89 -1.32 3.28
C THR A 216 1.58 -1.88 2.03
N PRO A 217 2.88 -1.58 1.80
CA PRO A 217 3.62 -2.19 0.71
C PRO A 217 3.58 -3.72 0.80
N SER A 218 3.20 -4.37 -0.30
CA SER A 218 3.26 -5.83 -0.43
C SER A 218 3.77 -6.21 -1.83
N THR A 219 4.41 -7.37 -1.93
CA THR A 219 4.95 -7.89 -3.20
C THR A 219 3.85 -8.11 -4.23
N GLU A 220 2.69 -8.58 -3.79
CA GLU A 220 1.52 -8.85 -4.63
C GLU A 220 0.88 -7.56 -5.14
N LEU A 221 0.67 -6.57 -4.25
CA LEU A 221 0.11 -5.28 -4.65
C LEU A 221 1.03 -4.58 -5.65
N MET A 222 2.34 -4.59 -5.38
CA MET A 222 3.33 -4.03 -6.29
C MET A 222 3.33 -4.74 -7.65
N ALA A 223 3.20 -6.08 -7.67
CA ALA A 223 3.14 -6.85 -8.92
C ALA A 223 1.89 -6.48 -9.74
N ILE A 224 0.72 -6.33 -9.10
CA ILE A 224 -0.50 -5.88 -9.77
C ILE A 224 -0.32 -4.47 -10.32
N LEU A 225 0.09 -3.50 -9.49
CA LEU A 225 0.22 -2.10 -9.92
C LEU A 225 1.22 -1.94 -11.08
N ARG A 226 2.33 -2.68 -11.05
CA ARG A 226 3.30 -2.69 -12.16
C ARG A 226 2.72 -3.29 -13.44
N ARG A 227 2.00 -4.41 -13.34
CA ARG A 227 1.36 -5.06 -14.50
C ARG A 227 0.30 -4.17 -15.15
N GLY A 228 -0.45 -3.42 -14.34
CA GLY A 228 -1.47 -2.47 -14.79
C GLY A 228 -0.94 -1.13 -15.30
N ASN A 229 0.38 -0.91 -15.30
CA ASN A 229 1.01 0.39 -15.59
C ASN A 229 0.57 1.52 -14.63
N ASP A 230 0.18 1.16 -13.41
CA ASP A 230 -0.32 2.04 -12.36
C ASP A 230 0.80 2.51 -11.41
N GLN A 231 1.99 2.80 -11.95
CA GLN A 231 3.16 3.14 -11.14
C GLN A 231 2.96 4.40 -10.29
N HIS A 232 2.12 5.34 -10.74
CA HIS A 232 1.75 6.55 -9.99
C HIS A 232 1.01 6.26 -8.67
N ARG A 233 0.51 5.03 -8.48
CA ARG A 233 -0.15 4.56 -7.24
C ARG A 233 0.84 3.92 -6.27
N ILE A 234 2.08 3.74 -6.68
CA ILE A 234 3.20 3.34 -5.82
C ILE A 234 3.85 4.63 -5.32
N LEU A 235 3.54 5.03 -4.10
CA LEU A 235 3.98 6.33 -3.59
C LEU A 235 5.49 6.33 -3.31
N SER A 236 6.16 7.39 -3.75
CA SER A 236 7.44 7.76 -3.15
C SER A 236 7.21 8.40 -1.78
N PHE A 237 8.29 8.52 -0.99
CA PHE A 237 8.20 9.23 0.28
C PHE A 237 7.76 10.69 0.11
N GLY A 238 8.23 11.36 -0.95
CA GLY A 238 7.84 12.73 -1.29
C GLY A 238 6.34 12.84 -1.60
N ASP A 239 5.81 11.91 -2.41
CA ASP A 239 4.39 11.88 -2.77
C ASP A 239 3.50 11.64 -1.56
N LEU A 240 3.92 10.76 -0.65
CA LEU A 240 3.23 10.53 0.62
C LEU A 240 3.20 11.82 1.44
N LEU A 241 4.37 12.44 1.64
CA LEU A 241 4.50 13.61 2.50
C LEU A 241 3.65 14.78 2.00
N GLY A 242 3.57 14.98 0.68
CA GLY A 242 2.70 16.00 0.07
C GLY A 242 1.20 15.73 0.22
N ARG A 243 0.79 14.51 0.61
CA ARG A 243 -0.61 14.13 0.83
C ARG A 243 -1.02 14.14 2.30
N LEU A 244 -0.07 14.24 3.23
CA LEU A 244 -0.39 14.23 4.66
C LEU A 244 -1.13 15.50 5.08
N GLN A 245 -2.23 15.33 5.80
CA GLN A 245 -3.02 16.40 6.41
C GLN A 245 -2.47 16.69 7.81
N ILE A 246 -1.33 17.36 7.86
CA ILE A 246 -0.72 17.79 9.12
C ILE A 246 -1.51 19.00 9.64
N PRO A 247 -2.07 18.94 10.86
CA PRO A 247 -2.83 20.07 11.41
C PRO A 247 -1.90 21.26 11.68
N GLU A 248 -2.43 22.47 11.53
CA GLU A 248 -1.67 23.70 11.85
C GLU A 248 -1.37 23.81 13.35
N HIS A 249 -2.20 23.22 14.21
CA HIS A 249 -2.02 23.18 15.65
C HIS A 249 -2.09 21.73 16.15
N LEU A 250 -1.07 21.30 16.89
CA LEU A 250 -1.01 19.96 17.46
C LEU A 250 -1.81 19.90 18.77
N PRO A 251 -2.81 19.01 18.89
CA PRO A 251 -3.52 18.81 20.15
C PRO A 251 -2.59 18.38 21.28
N GLU A 252 -2.99 18.64 22.51
CA GLU A 252 -2.30 18.08 23.67
C GLU A 252 -2.36 16.54 23.65
N GLY A 253 -1.27 15.89 24.04
CA GLY A 253 -1.17 14.42 24.11
C GLY A 253 -0.81 13.71 22.80
N THR A 254 -0.62 14.42 21.68
CA THR A 254 -0.24 13.80 20.39
C THR A 254 1.26 13.73 20.13
N ASP A 255 2.09 14.07 21.14
CA ASP A 255 3.53 14.27 20.97
C ASP A 255 4.27 13.02 20.53
N ALA A 256 3.89 11.85 21.08
CA ALA A 256 4.50 10.57 20.71
C ALA A 256 4.23 10.21 19.25
N GLU A 257 3.00 10.41 18.79
CA GLU A 257 2.62 10.12 17.40
C GLU A 257 3.27 11.11 16.42
N PHE A 258 3.26 12.40 16.74
CA PHE A 258 3.90 13.40 15.91
C PHE A 258 5.43 13.22 15.87
N THR A 259 6.03 12.79 16.98
CA THR A 259 7.44 12.38 17.03
C THR A 259 7.73 11.24 16.05
N THR A 260 6.84 10.25 15.94
CA THR A 260 7.00 9.16 14.96
C THR A 260 6.95 9.69 13.53
N LEU A 261 6.02 10.60 13.23
CA LEU A 261 5.96 11.27 11.92
C LEU A 261 7.26 12.06 11.63
N LEU A 262 7.76 12.82 12.60
CA LEU A 262 9.01 13.57 12.44
C LEU A 262 10.20 12.64 12.19
N ARG A 263 10.32 11.54 12.94
CA ARG A 263 11.36 10.53 12.75
C ARG A 263 11.29 9.90 11.36
N LEU A 264 10.09 9.58 10.88
CA LEU A 264 9.85 9.08 9.54
C LEU A 264 10.41 10.07 8.51
N VAL A 265 10.06 11.34 8.65
CA VAL A 265 10.48 12.41 7.76
C VAL A 265 12.00 12.64 7.83
N THR A 266 12.64 12.60 9.00
CA THR A 266 14.10 12.72 9.09
C THR A 266 14.83 11.51 8.51
N THR A 267 14.24 10.31 8.59
CA THR A 267 14.86 9.06 8.13
C THR A 267 14.85 8.94 6.61
N TYR A 268 13.76 9.34 5.95
CA TYR A 268 13.54 9.14 4.52
C TYR A 268 13.78 10.40 3.66
N ARG A 269 14.22 11.52 4.26
CA ARG A 269 14.54 12.74 3.51
C ARG A 269 15.84 12.59 2.72
N ILE A 270 15.76 12.88 1.41
CA ILE A 270 16.91 13.01 0.51
C ILE A 270 17.28 14.50 0.30
N ALA A 271 16.38 15.43 0.65
CA ALA A 271 16.52 16.89 0.46
C ALA A 271 15.94 17.67 1.66
N PRO A 272 16.34 18.95 1.86
CA PRO A 272 15.69 19.83 2.81
C PRO A 272 14.20 19.97 2.46
N TYR A 273 13.33 19.79 3.45
CA TYR A 273 11.89 19.93 3.28
C TYR A 273 11.47 21.28 3.83
N HIS A 274 10.87 22.08 2.98
CA HIS A 274 10.45 23.44 3.30
C HIS A 274 8.99 23.54 3.79
N GLY A 275 8.33 22.41 4.04
CA GLY A 275 6.96 22.39 4.56
C GLY A 275 6.87 22.63 6.06
N ARG A 276 5.65 22.89 6.54
CA ARG A 276 5.35 23.09 7.96
C ARG A 276 5.39 21.75 8.69
N LEU A 277 6.41 21.53 9.50
CA LEU A 277 6.56 20.30 10.28
C LEU A 277 7.13 20.52 11.69
N VAL A 278 7.62 21.72 12.00
CA VAL A 278 8.30 21.98 13.27
C VAL A 278 7.32 22.63 14.24
N PRO A 279 6.93 21.98 15.34
CA PRO A 279 6.01 22.58 16.30
C PRO A 279 6.73 23.66 17.11
N ASP A 280 6.18 24.86 17.15
CA ASP A 280 6.58 25.91 18.06
C ASP A 280 6.10 25.62 19.49
N MET A 281 6.59 26.38 20.47
CA MET A 281 6.27 26.18 21.89
C MET A 281 4.77 26.28 22.21
N ASN A 282 3.97 26.91 21.34
CA ASN A 282 2.50 26.95 21.41
C ASN A 282 1.84 25.84 20.58
N ARG A 283 2.59 24.80 20.19
CA ARG A 283 2.14 23.65 19.39
C ARG A 283 1.65 24.02 17.99
N VAL A 284 1.97 25.21 17.47
CA VAL A 284 1.67 25.59 16.09
C VAL A 284 2.77 25.05 15.18
N VAL A 285 2.40 24.35 14.12
CA VAL A 285 3.33 23.72 13.19
C VAL A 285 3.84 24.76 12.18
N ARG A 286 5.14 25.06 12.28
CA ARG A 286 5.86 26.05 11.49
C ARG A 286 6.81 25.39 10.50
N ARG A 287 7.33 26.20 9.56
CA ARG A 287 8.48 25.80 8.74
C ARG A 287 9.76 25.90 9.58
N ALA A 288 10.74 25.04 9.32
CA ALA A 288 12.00 25.04 10.06
C ALA A 288 12.75 26.37 9.96
N ASP A 289 12.68 27.05 8.81
CA ASP A 289 13.31 28.35 8.55
C ASP A 289 12.63 29.53 9.23
N GLN A 290 11.50 29.30 9.93
CA GLN A 290 10.79 30.30 10.72
C GLN A 290 11.12 30.22 12.22
N MET A 291 11.94 29.24 12.61
CA MET A 291 12.26 28.95 14.01
C MET A 291 13.67 29.46 14.35
N PHE A 292 13.91 29.82 15.61
CA PHE A 292 15.26 30.06 16.13
C PHE A 292 15.84 28.79 16.74
N ASP A 293 17.17 28.73 16.76
CA ASP A 293 17.90 27.66 17.46
C ASP A 293 17.80 27.89 18.97
N ASN A 294 17.03 27.04 19.63
CA ASN A 294 16.82 27.09 21.07
C ASN A 294 18.06 26.68 21.89
N ARG A 295 19.16 26.28 21.26
CA ARG A 295 20.43 25.94 21.93
C ARG A 295 21.33 27.16 22.14
N VAL A 296 21.07 28.25 21.42
CA VAL A 296 21.81 29.50 21.62
C VAL A 296 21.12 30.27 22.73
N GLU A 297 21.71 30.22 23.94
CA GLU A 297 21.18 30.85 25.16
C GLU A 297 20.84 32.34 24.94
N LEU A 298 21.64 33.01 24.11
CA LEU A 298 21.44 34.39 23.68
C LEU A 298 20.06 34.64 23.05
N PHE A 299 19.53 33.68 22.29
CA PHE A 299 18.25 33.84 21.59
C PHE A 299 17.11 33.68 22.58
N SER A 300 17.20 32.67 23.45
CA SER A 300 16.21 32.50 24.50
C SER A 300 16.10 33.72 25.40
N THR A 301 17.23 34.35 25.78
CA THR A 301 17.22 35.56 26.63
C THR A 301 16.73 36.80 25.88
N ALA A 302 17.09 36.97 24.60
CA ALA A 302 16.65 38.12 23.81
C ALA A 302 15.15 38.08 23.46
N TYR A 303 14.55 36.89 23.42
CA TYR A 303 13.18 36.65 22.98
C TYR A 303 12.33 35.91 24.04
N GLU A 304 12.60 36.10 25.33
CA GLU A 304 11.90 35.43 26.44
C GLU A 304 10.36 35.51 26.34
N ASN A 305 9.84 36.62 25.78
CA ASN A 305 8.41 36.86 25.62
C ASN A 305 7.82 36.38 24.27
N ARG A 306 8.58 35.62 23.47
CA ARG A 306 8.19 35.17 22.11
C ARG A 306 8.35 33.64 21.94
N PRO A 307 7.64 32.83 22.73
CA PRO A 307 7.74 31.37 22.72
C PRO A 307 7.41 30.75 21.34
N GLU A 308 6.59 31.41 20.53
CA GLU A 308 6.21 31.00 19.17
C GLU A 308 7.39 30.95 18.18
N LEU A 309 8.53 31.52 18.53
CA LEU A 309 9.72 31.53 17.68
C LEU A 309 10.67 30.36 17.97
N PHE A 310 10.37 29.54 18.99
CA PHE A 310 11.23 28.44 19.43
C PHE A 310 10.56 27.08 19.28
N VAL A 311 11.38 26.07 18.96
CA VAL A 311 10.90 24.69 18.84
C VAL A 311 10.45 24.17 20.20
N HIS A 312 9.28 23.55 20.23
CA HIS A 312 8.71 22.98 21.44
C HIS A 312 9.63 21.91 22.04
N PRO A 313 9.83 21.91 23.38
CA PRO A 313 10.81 21.06 24.06
C PRO A 313 10.81 19.59 23.63
N ASN A 314 9.62 18.99 23.50
CA ASN A 314 9.46 17.57 23.18
C ASN A 314 9.95 17.18 21.77
N PHE A 315 10.13 18.13 20.85
CA PHE A 315 10.55 17.86 19.47
C PHE A 315 11.96 18.35 19.14
N ARG A 316 12.63 19.05 20.07
CA ARG A 316 14.00 19.58 19.89
C ARG A 316 15.01 18.53 19.42
N PRO A 317 15.05 17.30 19.97
CA PRO A 317 16.03 16.29 19.54
C PRO A 317 15.86 15.84 18.08
N LEU A 318 14.70 16.07 17.48
CA LEU A 318 14.35 15.60 16.13
C LEU A 318 14.61 16.66 15.05
N VAL A 319 14.81 17.91 15.46
CA VAL A 319 15.17 19.01 14.57
C VAL A 319 16.66 19.31 14.59
N GLU A 320 17.45 18.61 15.42
CA GLU A 320 18.91 18.69 15.45
C GLU A 320 19.49 18.32 14.07
N GLY A 321 20.12 19.30 13.42
CA GLY A 321 20.69 19.16 12.07
C GLY A 321 19.84 19.72 10.93
N GLN A 322 18.64 20.25 11.20
CA GLN A 322 17.93 21.07 10.21
C GLN A 322 18.58 22.45 10.08
N GLU A 323 18.55 23.01 8.87
CA GLU A 323 18.99 24.39 8.62
C GLU A 323 17.98 25.34 9.28
N ILE A 324 18.39 25.91 10.41
CA ILE A 324 17.64 26.91 11.17
C ILE A 324 18.24 28.27 10.82
N GLN A 325 17.42 29.29 10.54
CA GLN A 325 17.92 30.60 10.14
C GLN A 325 18.75 31.23 11.27
N ALA A 326 20.03 31.47 11.01
CA ALA A 326 20.82 32.40 11.80
C ALA A 326 20.42 33.82 11.38
N HIS A 327 19.45 34.41 12.07
CA HIS A 327 18.98 35.75 11.71
C HIS A 327 20.12 36.78 11.86
N ARG A 328 20.60 37.28 10.71
CA ARG A 328 21.63 38.34 10.57
C ARG A 328 21.39 39.55 11.48
N GLY A 329 20.14 39.95 11.68
CA GLY A 329 19.78 41.12 12.50
C GLY A 329 20.19 41.00 13.97
N MET A 330 20.44 39.79 14.45
CA MET A 330 20.74 39.52 15.85
C MET A 330 22.25 39.39 16.11
N LEU A 331 23.07 39.03 15.11
CA LEU A 331 24.52 39.29 15.21
C LEU A 331 24.78 40.79 15.39
N ALA A 332 24.01 41.64 14.70
CA ALA A 332 24.10 43.09 14.81
C ALA A 332 23.67 43.65 16.19
N ALA A 333 22.66 43.04 16.82
CA ALA A 333 22.07 43.55 18.05
C ALA A 333 22.82 43.13 19.33
N VAL A 334 23.50 41.97 19.33
CA VAL A 334 23.93 41.34 20.59
C VAL A 334 25.44 41.28 20.78
N VAL A 335 26.24 41.52 19.74
CA VAL A 335 27.69 41.66 19.89
C VAL A 335 28.01 43.15 19.77
N PRO A 336 28.52 43.80 20.84
CA PRO A 336 28.91 45.22 20.80
C PRO A 336 29.85 45.52 19.63
N HIS A 337 30.73 44.58 19.28
CA HIS A 337 31.64 44.68 18.13
C HIS A 337 30.92 44.83 16.77
N PHE A 338 29.76 44.18 16.59
CA PHE A 338 28.93 44.36 15.41
C PHE A 338 28.10 45.64 15.51
N MET A 339 27.59 45.98 16.70
CA MET A 339 26.91 47.24 16.94
C MET A 339 27.76 48.45 16.53
N THR A 340 29.06 48.45 16.87
CA THR A 340 30.00 49.52 16.47
C THR A 340 30.33 49.48 14.97
N ALA A 341 30.43 48.30 14.36
CA ALA A 341 30.61 48.15 12.92
C ALA A 341 29.37 48.62 12.11
N PHE A 342 28.19 48.59 12.72
CA PHE A 342 26.92 49.08 12.17
C PHE A 342 26.57 50.53 12.57
N ALA A 343 27.31 51.15 13.50
CA ALA A 343 27.06 52.51 13.99
C ALA A 343 27.91 53.60 13.30
N GLY A 344 28.99 53.24 12.60
CA GLY A 344 29.66 54.17 11.67
C GLY A 344 28.80 54.35 10.41
N ASP A 345 28.87 55.52 9.76
CA ASP A 345 28.07 55.95 8.58
C ASP A 345 27.86 54.84 7.55
N PHE A 346 26.89 53.99 7.84
CA PHE A 346 26.46 52.92 6.98
C PHE A 346 25.38 53.56 6.13
N GLN A 347 25.75 53.99 4.92
CA GLN A 347 24.72 54.13 3.89
C GLN A 347 24.15 52.74 3.68
N GLU A 348 22.89 52.59 4.04
CA GLU A 348 22.04 51.45 3.75
C GLU A 348 22.09 51.21 2.24
N SER A 349 23.09 50.46 1.77
CA SER A 349 22.96 49.80 0.48
C SER A 349 21.94 48.71 0.76
N THR A 350 20.68 49.01 0.44
CA THR A 350 19.78 47.98 -0.06
C THR A 350 20.48 47.36 -1.25
N VAL A 351 21.39 46.43 -0.98
CA VAL A 351 21.61 45.35 -1.92
C VAL A 351 20.26 44.68 -1.91
N LYS A 352 19.42 45.01 -2.90
CA LYS A 352 18.52 44.04 -3.48
C LYS A 352 19.43 42.84 -3.73
N ALA A 353 19.44 41.90 -2.80
CA ALA A 353 19.91 40.58 -3.11
C ALA A 353 19.13 40.24 -4.38
N ALA A 354 19.84 40.03 -5.48
CA ALA A 354 19.22 39.35 -6.60
C ALA A 354 18.53 38.13 -6.00
N ASP A 355 17.22 38.04 -6.23
CA ASP A 355 16.28 37.22 -5.48
C ASP A 355 16.91 35.92 -4.93
N GLY A 356 16.99 35.78 -3.60
CA GLY A 356 16.86 34.45 -3.00
C GLY A 356 17.87 33.89 -1.98
N GLU A 357 18.96 34.57 -1.57
CA GLU A 357 19.90 33.91 -0.62
C GLU A 357 20.16 34.71 0.68
N HIS A 358 19.49 34.29 1.75
CA HIS A 358 19.95 34.52 3.11
C HIS A 358 21.17 33.62 3.39
N PRO A 359 22.12 34.04 4.24
CA PRO A 359 23.24 33.16 4.60
C PRO A 359 22.73 31.98 5.43
N GLU A 360 22.92 30.79 4.91
CA GLU A 360 22.61 29.51 5.57
C GLU A 360 23.88 28.97 6.24
N TYR A 361 23.75 28.39 7.43
CA TYR A 361 24.87 27.83 8.17
C TYR A 361 24.56 26.39 8.60
N ARG A 362 25.47 25.47 8.30
CA ARG A 362 25.47 24.11 8.85
C ARG A 362 26.42 24.07 10.05
N LEU A 363 25.90 23.70 11.21
CA LEU A 363 26.68 23.67 12.45
C LEU A 363 27.57 22.42 12.53
N PRO A 364 28.80 22.52 13.08
CA PRO A 364 29.62 21.36 13.42
C PRO A 364 28.99 20.52 14.52
N ARG A 365 29.28 19.21 14.56
CA ARG A 365 28.70 18.25 15.53
C ARG A 365 29.09 18.49 16.99
N ASP A 366 30.17 19.23 17.26
CA ASP A 366 30.71 19.41 18.60
C ASP A 366 30.48 20.83 19.12
N ALA A 367 29.92 20.93 20.33
CA ALA A 367 29.50 22.16 21.02
C ALA A 367 30.64 23.14 21.40
N GLY A 368 31.85 22.94 20.87
CA GLY A 368 33.06 23.68 21.23
C GLY A 368 33.69 24.52 20.13
N THR A 369 33.18 24.54 18.90
CA THR A 369 33.81 25.28 17.79
C THR A 369 32.83 26.28 17.20
N SER A 370 33.10 27.57 17.36
CA SER A 370 32.32 28.64 16.72
C SER A 370 33.11 29.18 15.52
N ALA A 371 32.54 29.06 14.32
CA ALA A 371 33.09 29.65 13.11
C ALA A 371 32.06 30.63 12.52
N PHE A 372 32.45 31.88 12.34
CA PHE A 372 31.63 32.89 11.65
C PHE A 372 32.42 33.48 10.49
N ALA A 373 31.87 33.39 9.27
CA ALA A 373 32.40 34.12 8.12
C ALA A 373 31.56 35.38 7.89
N ILE A 374 32.22 36.54 7.85
CA ILE A 374 31.60 37.83 7.53
C ILE A 374 32.32 38.42 6.34
N LYS A 375 31.56 38.70 5.28
CA LYS A 375 32.04 39.38 4.09
C LYS A 375 31.99 40.89 4.34
N ALA A 376 33.14 41.51 4.59
CA ALA A 376 33.29 42.96 4.62
C ALA A 376 33.86 43.44 3.27
N VAL A 377 33.17 44.38 2.61
CA VAL A 377 33.70 45.09 1.44
C VAL A 377 33.96 46.53 1.87
N VAL A 378 35.22 46.94 1.85
CA VAL A 378 35.61 48.34 2.06
C VAL A 378 35.84 48.96 0.69
N ALA A 379 34.92 49.81 0.25
CA ALA A 379 35.17 50.72 -0.87
C ALA A 379 35.74 52.02 -0.28
N GLY A 380 37.06 52.16 -0.36
CA GLY A 380 37.72 53.43 -0.10
C GLY A 380 37.30 54.46 -1.16
N THR A 381 36.99 55.66 -0.71
CA THR A 381 36.87 56.85 -1.56
C THR A 381 38.21 57.09 -2.26
N SER A 382 38.29 56.73 -3.53
CA SER A 382 39.32 57.24 -4.44
C SER A 382 38.65 57.66 -5.74
N PRO A 383 38.77 58.93 -6.17
CA PRO A 383 38.22 59.40 -7.42
C PRO A 383 39.23 59.11 -8.55
N HIS A 384 39.52 57.84 -8.84
CA HIS A 384 40.13 57.47 -10.13
C HIS A 384 39.79 56.02 -10.52
N PRO A 385 39.50 55.76 -11.83
CA PRO A 385 38.82 54.55 -12.24
C PRO A 385 39.80 53.54 -12.82
N HIS A 386 40.57 52.82 -12.01
CA HIS A 386 41.22 51.59 -12.51
C HIS A 386 41.39 50.55 -11.41
N ALA A 387 40.72 49.41 -11.67
CA ALA A 387 40.97 48.07 -11.15
C ALA A 387 40.94 47.86 -9.63
N ARG A 388 40.07 46.95 -9.17
CA ARG A 388 40.45 46.02 -8.10
C ARG A 388 39.70 44.70 -8.21
N GLN A 389 40.53 43.67 -8.36
CA GLN A 389 40.24 42.24 -8.22
C GLN A 389 39.61 41.93 -6.86
N ALA A 390 38.67 40.98 -6.85
CA ALA A 390 38.25 40.31 -5.62
C ALA A 390 39.40 39.42 -5.11
N LYS A 391 39.95 39.75 -3.94
CA LYS A 391 40.80 38.83 -3.16
C LYS A 391 39.93 38.19 -2.08
N VAL A 392 39.86 36.87 -2.10
CA VAL A 392 39.28 36.02 -1.06
C VAL A 392 40.38 35.70 -0.06
N ASN A 393 40.18 36.00 1.22
CA ASN A 393 40.98 35.46 2.31
C ASN A 393 40.03 34.79 3.31
N HIS A 394 40.29 33.52 3.60
CA HIS A 394 39.69 32.81 4.73
C HIS A 394 40.45 33.16 6.00
N PHE A 395 39.73 33.41 7.10
CA PHE A 395 40.31 33.39 8.43
C PHE A 395 39.64 32.30 9.26
N LEU A 396 40.48 31.40 9.80
CA LEU A 396 40.18 30.52 10.92
C LEU A 396 40.62 31.26 12.18
N VAL A 397 39.75 31.34 13.17
CA VAL A 397 40.14 31.62 14.56
C VAL A 397 39.51 30.53 15.42
N SER A 398 40.37 29.91 16.21
CA SER A 398 40.13 28.80 17.14
C SER A 398 39.14 29.14 18.24
#